data_AF-J7FXG6-F1
#
_entry.id   AF-J7FXG6-F1
#
_cell.length_a   1.000
_cell.length_b   1.000
_cell.length_c   1.000
_cell.angle_alpha   90.00
_cell.angle_beta   90.00
_cell.angle_gamma   90.00
#
_symmetry.space_group_name_H-M   'P 1'
#
loop_
_entity.id
_entity.type
_entity.pdbx_description
1 polymer ?
#
loop_
_entity_poly.entity_id
_entity_poly.type
_entity_poly.pdbx_seq_one_letter_code
_entity_poly.pdbx_strand_id
1 'polypeptide(L)'
;IVQVMNGFNKTAKHGKSYSKGYDIRGATFVPPAHVTVPDTVDWRSKGAVTDVKDQGKCGSCWSFSTTGALEGQHYRKTGVLVSLSEQNLIDCSTAYGNNGCNGGLMDNAFKYIKDNHGLDTEKSYPYEAVDDKCRCNPKNSGADDVGFVDIPSGDEDKLKAAVATVGPVSVAIDASQQSFQFYSDGVYDEDQCSSTELDHGVLVVGYGTSEDGQDYWLVKNS
;
A
#
# COMPACT_ATOMS: atom_id res chain seq x y z
N ILE A 1 11.87 12.30 22.18
CA ILE A 1 10.40 12.38 22.04
C ILE A 1 10.13 13.52 21.05
N VAL A 2 10.04 13.21 19.76
CA VAL A 2 9.65 14.17 18.73
C VAL A 2 8.29 13.70 18.22
N GLN A 3 7.24 14.12 18.93
CA GLN A 3 5.89 14.13 18.41
C GLN A 3 5.77 15.39 17.55
N VAL A 4 5.68 15.23 16.23
CA VAL A 4 4.72 15.85 15.28
C VAL A 4 5.16 15.37 13.89
N MET A 5 4.35 14.53 13.22
CA MET A 5 4.56 14.22 11.81
C MET A 5 4.16 15.45 10.98
N ASN A 6 5.13 16.29 10.65
CA ASN A 6 4.96 17.42 9.74
C ASN A 6 4.85 16.89 8.30
N GLY A 7 3.64 16.81 7.74
CA GLY A 7 3.45 16.37 6.35
C GLY A 7 2.06 16.56 5.75
N PHE A 8 1.12 17.23 6.43
CA PHE A 8 -0.28 17.27 6.00
C PHE A 8 -0.70 18.67 5.56
N ASN A 9 -1.20 18.80 4.32
CA ASN A 9 -1.91 20.00 3.86
C ASN A 9 -3.30 19.64 3.30
N LYS A 10 -4.36 20.19 3.89
CA LYS A 10 -5.77 19.94 3.50
C LYS A 10 -6.23 20.71 2.26
N THR A 11 -5.39 21.54 1.62
CA THR A 11 -5.83 22.49 0.58
C THR A 11 -5.61 22.09 -0.89
N ALA A 12 -5.10 20.91 -1.20
CA ALA A 12 -4.98 20.49 -2.61
C ALA A 12 -6.35 20.07 -3.19
N LYS A 13 -6.90 20.88 -4.10
CA LYS A 13 -8.07 20.51 -4.91
C LYS A 13 -7.57 19.86 -6.20
N HIS A 14 -7.94 18.61 -6.47
CA HIS A 14 -7.77 17.97 -7.78
C HIS A 14 -9.12 17.67 -8.44
N GLY A 15 -9.06 17.63 -9.77
CA GLY A 15 -10.17 17.78 -10.71
C GLY A 15 -11.27 16.73 -10.59
N LYS A 16 -12.48 17.15 -10.96
CA LYS A 16 -13.70 16.33 -10.95
C LYS A 16 -13.60 15.16 -11.92
N SER A 17 -13.85 13.94 -11.45
CA SER A 17 -14.49 12.90 -12.26
C SER A 17 -15.28 11.90 -11.39
N TYR A 18 -16.58 11.89 -11.67
CA TYR A 18 -17.64 10.90 -11.51
C TYR A 18 -17.46 9.68 -10.57
N SER A 19 -18.02 9.80 -9.37
CA SER A 19 -18.97 8.81 -8.85
C SER A 19 -19.93 9.49 -7.85
N LYS A 20 -21.20 9.08 -7.86
CA LYS A 20 -22.20 9.58 -6.91
C LYS A 20 -22.07 8.73 -5.64
N GLY A 21 -21.02 9.00 -4.86
CA GLY A 21 -20.68 8.28 -3.63
C GLY A 21 -19.57 9.02 -2.91
N TYR A 22 -19.60 9.03 -1.57
CA TYR A 22 -18.70 9.75 -0.66
C TYR A 22 -17.33 10.12 -1.24
N ASP A 23 -16.99 11.41 -1.20
CA ASP A 23 -15.70 11.97 -1.60
C ASP A 23 -14.53 11.25 -0.89
N ILE A 24 -13.84 10.35 -1.62
CA ILE A 24 -12.64 9.66 -1.15
C ILE A 24 -11.50 10.68 -1.29
N ARG A 25 -11.25 11.48 -0.24
CA ARG A 25 -10.13 12.44 -0.23
C ARG A 25 -9.11 12.05 0.83
N GLY A 26 -8.01 11.46 0.41
CA GLY A 26 -6.76 11.47 1.17
C GLY A 26 -6.24 12.91 1.29
N ALA A 27 -5.37 13.16 2.27
CA ALA A 27 -4.55 14.37 2.22
C ALA A 27 -3.48 14.19 1.14
N THR A 28 -2.99 15.26 0.51
CA THR A 28 -1.86 15.15 -0.41
C THR A 28 -0.53 15.18 0.36
N PHE A 29 0.38 14.28 0.01
CA PHE A 29 1.70 14.20 0.61
C PHE A 29 2.52 15.45 0.31
N VAL A 30 3.07 16.04 1.36
CA VAL A 30 4.05 17.12 1.27
C VAL A 30 5.33 16.63 1.94
N PRO A 31 6.46 16.53 1.21
CA PRO A 31 7.71 16.10 1.80
C PRO A 31 8.16 17.10 2.88
N PRO A 32 8.86 16.65 3.93
CA PRO A 32 9.44 17.57 4.91
C PRO A 32 10.38 18.58 4.23
N ALA A 33 10.28 19.85 4.62
CA ALA A 33 11.16 20.88 4.07
C ALA A 33 12.64 20.57 4.37
N HIS A 34 13.50 20.76 3.37
CA HIS A 34 14.95 20.48 3.45
C HIS A 34 15.29 19.03 3.82
N VAL A 35 14.44 18.07 3.45
CA VAL A 35 14.75 16.65 3.67
C VAL A 35 15.85 16.18 2.71
N THR A 36 16.96 15.71 3.27
CA THR A 36 17.92 14.88 2.55
C THR A 36 17.56 13.44 2.81
N VAL A 37 17.20 12.70 1.77
CA VAL A 37 16.86 11.28 1.86
C VAL A 37 18.10 10.43 1.59
N PRO A 38 18.22 9.23 2.20
CA PRO A 38 19.30 8.30 1.88
C PRO A 38 19.27 7.89 0.41
N ASP A 39 20.44 7.53 -0.15
CA ASP A 39 20.54 7.02 -1.51
C ASP A 39 19.86 5.65 -1.67
N THR A 40 19.87 4.84 -0.60
CA THR A 40 19.24 3.52 -0.55
C THR A 40 18.37 3.36 0.70
N VAL A 41 17.24 2.70 0.54
CA VAL A 41 16.33 2.33 1.62
C VAL A 41 15.86 0.90 1.40
N ASP A 42 15.91 0.07 2.44
CA ASP A 42 15.32 -1.27 2.44
C ASP A 42 14.58 -1.50 3.77
N TRP A 43 13.25 -1.44 3.75
CA TRP A 43 12.43 -1.65 4.94
C TRP A 43 12.38 -3.10 5.42
N ARG A 44 12.80 -4.08 4.60
CA ARG A 44 12.91 -5.49 5.00
C ARG A 44 13.99 -5.63 6.07
N SER A 45 15.16 -5.04 5.81
CA SER A 45 16.29 -5.01 6.75
C SER A 45 15.97 -4.30 8.07
N LYS A 46 14.97 -3.40 8.05
CA LYS A 46 14.50 -2.64 9.20
C LYS A 46 13.35 -3.34 9.95
N GLY A 47 12.91 -4.52 9.52
CA GLY A 47 11.85 -5.30 10.16
C GLY A 47 10.43 -4.76 9.97
N ALA A 48 10.22 -3.85 9.01
CA ALA A 48 8.92 -3.21 8.75
C ALA A 48 8.12 -3.89 7.62
N VAL A 49 8.52 -5.09 7.20
CA VAL A 49 7.92 -5.83 6.08
C VAL A 49 7.73 -7.28 6.51
N THR A 50 6.49 -7.76 6.44
CA THR A 50 6.13 -9.18 6.67
C THR A 50 6.62 -10.06 5.53
N ASP A 51 6.58 -11.39 5.72
CA ASP A 51 6.87 -12.35 4.65
C ASP A 51 5.97 -12.12 3.42
N VAL A 52 6.47 -12.54 2.25
CA VAL A 52 5.69 -12.54 1.00
C VAL A 52 4.51 -13.50 1.16
N LYS A 53 3.32 -13.08 0.70
CA LYS A 53 2.09 -13.87 0.71
C LYS A 53 1.74 -14.32 -0.73
N ASP A 54 0.61 -15.02 -0.88
CA ASP A 54 0.12 -15.52 -2.18
C ASP A 54 -1.39 -15.24 -2.33
N GLN A 55 -1.76 -14.33 -3.24
CA GLN A 55 -3.16 -13.98 -3.53
C GLN A 55 -3.88 -15.07 -4.34
N GLY A 56 -3.15 -15.96 -5.00
CA GLY A 56 -3.67 -17.01 -5.85
C GLY A 56 -4.50 -16.47 -7.02
N LYS A 57 -5.69 -17.03 -7.22
CA LYS A 57 -6.60 -16.70 -8.33
C LYS A 57 -7.63 -15.62 -8.00
N CYS A 58 -7.50 -14.98 -6.85
CA CYS A 58 -8.37 -13.91 -6.40
C CYS A 58 -7.74 -12.57 -6.81
N GLY A 59 -8.52 -11.68 -7.43
CA GLY A 59 -8.10 -10.32 -7.79
C GLY A 59 -8.06 -9.40 -6.57
N SER A 60 -7.25 -9.77 -5.58
CA SER A 60 -7.18 -9.16 -4.25
C SER A 60 -5.86 -8.43 -3.97
N CYS A 61 -5.00 -8.22 -4.98
CA CYS A 61 -3.73 -7.50 -4.87
C CYS A 61 -3.83 -6.17 -4.08
N TRP A 62 -4.93 -5.44 -4.28
CA TRP A 62 -5.26 -4.22 -3.54
C TRP A 62 -5.29 -4.43 -2.02
N SER A 63 -5.78 -5.57 -1.54
CA SER A 63 -5.83 -5.88 -0.11
C SER A 63 -4.44 -6.17 0.45
N PHE A 64 -3.59 -6.89 -0.28
CA PHE A 64 -2.19 -7.16 0.09
C PHE A 64 -1.33 -5.89 0.09
N SER A 65 -1.55 -5.02 -0.90
CA SER A 65 -0.89 -3.71 -0.95
C SER A 65 -1.31 -2.84 0.25
N THR A 66 -2.60 -2.88 0.64
CA THR A 66 -3.13 -2.16 1.80
C THR A 66 -2.53 -2.68 3.11
N THR A 67 -2.62 -3.98 3.35
CA THR A 67 -2.10 -4.60 4.59
C THR A 67 -0.61 -4.33 4.71
N GLY A 68 0.18 -4.55 3.66
CA GLY A 68 1.61 -4.31 3.70
C GLY A 68 2.02 -2.89 4.11
N ALA A 69 1.30 -1.86 3.66
CA ALA A 69 1.55 -0.48 4.07
C ALA A 69 1.14 -0.24 5.53
N LEU A 70 -0.01 -0.75 5.96
CA LEU A 70 -0.49 -0.63 7.34
C LEU A 70 0.41 -1.38 8.34
N GLU A 71 0.88 -2.57 7.98
CA GLU A 71 1.85 -3.36 8.74
C GLU A 71 3.14 -2.57 8.97
N GLY A 72 3.67 -1.94 7.91
CA GLY A 72 4.84 -1.07 7.99
C GLY A 72 4.62 0.16 8.89
N GLN A 73 3.46 0.82 8.79
CA GLN A 73 3.13 1.94 9.67
C GLN A 73 2.95 1.51 11.13
N HIS A 74 2.30 0.37 11.36
CA HIS A 74 2.14 -0.20 12.69
C HIS A 74 3.51 -0.49 13.32
N TYR A 75 4.40 -1.16 12.58
CA TYR A 75 5.77 -1.41 13.02
C TYR A 75 6.52 -0.12 13.36
N ARG A 76 6.43 0.91 12.52
CA ARG A 76 7.08 2.21 12.80
C ARG A 76 6.54 2.91 14.05
N LYS A 77 5.25 2.71 14.36
CA LYS A 77 4.58 3.30 15.52
C LYS A 77 4.88 2.54 16.82
N THR A 78 4.92 1.21 16.76
CA THR A 78 4.93 0.35 17.96
C THR A 78 6.22 -0.44 18.16
N GLY A 79 7.02 -0.63 17.11
CA GLY A 79 8.16 -1.54 17.07
C GLY A 79 7.78 -3.02 16.95
N VAL A 80 6.49 -3.34 16.80
CA VAL A 80 5.97 -4.71 16.68
C VAL A 80 5.51 -4.94 15.25
N LEU A 81 6.01 -5.99 14.60
CA LEU A 81 5.54 -6.38 13.28
C LEU A 81 4.41 -7.38 13.46
N VAL A 82 3.26 -7.11 12.83
CA VAL A 82 2.08 -7.98 12.86
C VAL A 82 1.64 -8.21 11.42
N SER A 83 1.29 -9.45 11.09
CA SER A 83 0.66 -9.76 9.80
C SER A 83 -0.85 -9.49 9.90
N LEU A 84 -1.38 -8.68 8.99
CA LEU A 84 -2.77 -8.23 8.97
C LEU A 84 -3.59 -9.01 7.94
N SER A 85 -4.90 -9.09 8.14
CA SER A 85 -5.80 -9.92 7.33
C SER A 85 -6.23 -9.23 6.06
N GLU A 86 -5.79 -9.76 4.92
CA GLU A 86 -6.36 -9.39 3.62
C GLU A 86 -7.82 -9.82 3.49
N GLN A 87 -8.17 -10.99 4.03
CA GLN A 87 -9.52 -11.53 3.97
C GLN A 87 -10.55 -10.65 4.66
N ASN A 88 -10.17 -10.01 5.78
CA ASN A 88 -11.00 -9.02 6.43
C ASN A 88 -11.32 -7.87 5.45
N LEU A 89 -10.35 -7.38 4.68
CA LEU A 89 -10.61 -6.33 3.69
C LEU A 89 -11.54 -6.83 2.58
N ILE A 90 -11.27 -8.00 2.02
CA ILE A 90 -12.05 -8.64 0.95
C ILE A 90 -13.52 -8.76 1.35
N ASP A 91 -13.78 -9.28 2.54
CA ASP A 91 -15.15 -9.60 2.98
C ASP A 91 -15.91 -8.37 3.49
N CYS A 92 -15.21 -7.39 4.08
CA CYS A 92 -15.86 -6.31 4.86
C CYS A 92 -15.85 -4.93 4.21
N SER A 93 -14.98 -4.67 3.22
CA SER A 93 -14.84 -3.32 2.63
C SER A 93 -15.73 -3.08 1.40
N THR A 94 -16.66 -3.98 1.08
CA THR A 94 -17.53 -3.86 -0.11
C THR A 94 -18.38 -2.61 -0.12
N ALA A 95 -18.88 -2.17 1.04
CA ALA A 95 -19.62 -0.92 1.20
C ALA A 95 -18.77 0.34 0.89
N TYR A 96 -17.45 0.20 0.82
CA TYR A 96 -16.49 1.28 0.52
C TYR A 96 -16.09 1.31 -0.96
N GLY A 97 -16.62 0.41 -1.79
CA GLY A 97 -16.38 0.39 -3.24
C GLY A 97 -15.40 -0.69 -3.72
N ASN A 98 -14.88 -1.52 -2.82
CA ASN A 98 -14.10 -2.70 -3.19
C ASN A 98 -15.03 -3.86 -3.57
N ASN A 99 -14.56 -4.77 -4.43
CA ASN A 99 -15.35 -5.88 -4.95
C ASN A 99 -14.71 -7.24 -4.65
N GLY A 100 -14.05 -7.34 -3.49
CA GLY A 100 -13.41 -8.56 -3.03
C GLY A 100 -12.38 -9.10 -4.03
N CYS A 101 -12.57 -10.32 -4.50
CA CYS A 101 -11.74 -10.97 -5.53
C CYS A 101 -11.91 -10.40 -6.94
N ASN A 102 -12.81 -9.44 -7.16
CA ASN A 102 -13.01 -8.78 -8.46
C ASN A 102 -12.35 -7.39 -8.52
N GLY A 103 -11.37 -7.14 -7.65
CA GLY A 103 -10.63 -5.87 -7.59
C GLY A 103 -11.13 -4.90 -6.52
N GLY A 104 -10.32 -3.88 -6.29
CA GLY A 104 -10.52 -2.87 -5.26
C GLY A 104 -9.39 -1.85 -5.27
N LEU A 105 -9.47 -0.87 -4.39
CA LEU A 105 -8.49 0.20 -4.25
C LEU A 105 -8.01 0.30 -2.80
N MET A 106 -6.71 0.55 -2.64
CA MET A 106 -6.08 0.68 -1.31
C MET A 106 -6.71 1.81 -0.50
N ASP A 107 -7.04 2.94 -1.13
CA ASP A 107 -7.67 4.09 -0.48
C ASP A 107 -9.05 3.76 0.13
N ASN A 108 -9.85 2.95 -0.57
CA ASN A 108 -11.13 2.46 -0.06
C ASN A 108 -10.93 1.55 1.15
N ALA A 109 -9.87 0.73 1.10
CA ALA A 109 -9.51 -0.18 2.18
C ALA A 109 -9.03 0.59 3.42
N PHE A 110 -8.15 1.59 3.27
CA PHE A 110 -7.73 2.47 4.38
C PHE A 110 -8.91 3.23 4.98
N LYS A 111 -9.85 3.70 4.15
CA LYS A 111 -11.08 4.32 4.64
C LYS A 111 -11.92 3.33 5.47
N TYR A 112 -12.07 2.09 5.01
CA TYR A 112 -12.71 1.04 5.79
C TYR A 112 -11.99 0.83 7.13
N ILE A 113 -10.67 0.67 7.14
CA ILE A 113 -9.88 0.43 8.36
C ILE A 113 -10.10 1.54 9.39
N LYS A 114 -10.03 2.80 8.94
CA LYS A 114 -10.30 3.98 9.77
C LYS A 114 -11.68 3.92 10.41
N ASP A 115 -12.72 3.70 9.60
CA ASP A 115 -14.12 3.75 10.04
C ASP A 115 -14.49 2.50 10.86
N ASN A 116 -13.83 1.37 10.61
CA ASN A 116 -13.94 0.12 11.37
C ASN A 116 -13.15 0.15 12.69
N HIS A 117 -12.28 1.16 12.87
CA HIS A 117 -11.37 1.30 14.01
C HIS A 117 -10.42 0.12 14.19
N GLY A 118 -9.94 -0.45 13.08
CA GLY A 118 -8.95 -1.50 13.09
C GLY A 118 -9.11 -2.54 11.98
N LEU A 119 -8.12 -3.41 11.91
CA LEU A 119 -8.09 -4.55 11.00
C LEU A 119 -7.62 -5.79 11.75
N ASP A 120 -8.32 -6.92 11.58
CA ASP A 120 -7.97 -8.19 12.21
C ASP A 120 -6.57 -8.66 11.76
N THR A 121 -5.89 -9.42 12.63
CA THR A 121 -4.63 -10.08 12.24
C THR A 121 -4.89 -11.22 11.25
N GLU A 122 -3.89 -11.52 10.42
CA GLU A 122 -3.91 -12.69 9.54
C GLU A 122 -4.18 -13.99 10.31
N LYS A 123 -3.59 -14.10 11.51
CA LYS A 123 -3.78 -15.28 12.37
C LYS A 123 -5.23 -15.47 12.82
N SER A 124 -5.95 -14.38 13.08
CA SER A 124 -7.33 -14.43 13.56
C SER A 124 -8.36 -14.51 12.45
N TYR A 125 -8.01 -14.04 11.25
CA TYR A 125 -8.85 -14.03 10.07
C TYR A 125 -7.98 -14.40 8.85
N PRO A 126 -7.70 -15.69 8.66
CA PRO A 126 -6.78 -16.15 7.61
C PRO A 126 -7.27 -15.86 6.20
N TYR A 127 -6.33 -15.72 5.27
CA TYR A 127 -6.59 -15.60 3.85
C TYR A 127 -7.20 -16.87 3.24
N GLU A 128 -8.28 -16.72 2.48
CA GLU A 128 -9.06 -17.82 1.89
C GLU A 128 -9.15 -17.73 0.36
N ALA A 129 -8.68 -16.63 -0.24
CA ALA A 129 -8.70 -16.39 -1.70
C ALA A 129 -10.09 -16.51 -2.35
N VAL A 130 -11.14 -16.15 -1.61
CA VAL A 130 -12.53 -16.21 -2.05
C VAL A 130 -13.33 -15.07 -1.42
N ASP A 131 -14.40 -14.65 -2.10
CA ASP A 131 -15.39 -13.75 -1.49
C ASP A 131 -16.22 -14.50 -0.46
N ASP A 132 -16.28 -13.99 0.78
CA ASP A 132 -17.15 -14.55 1.81
C ASP A 132 -17.83 -13.44 2.63
N LYS A 133 -18.65 -13.85 3.61
CA LYS A 133 -19.31 -12.93 4.53
C LYS A 133 -18.29 -12.30 5.46
N CYS A 134 -18.44 -11.00 5.70
CA CYS A 134 -17.66 -10.28 6.70
C CYS A 134 -17.77 -10.90 8.10
N ARG A 135 -16.62 -11.25 8.69
CA ARG A 135 -16.50 -11.83 10.05
C ARG A 135 -15.60 -11.01 10.99
N CYS A 136 -15.35 -9.74 10.67
CA CYS A 136 -14.41 -8.93 11.44
C CYS A 136 -14.80 -8.87 12.92
N ASN A 137 -13.80 -8.88 13.81
CA ASN A 137 -14.01 -8.85 15.25
C ASN A 137 -13.07 -7.85 15.90
N PRO A 138 -13.56 -6.73 16.46
CA PRO A 138 -12.72 -5.70 17.06
C PRO A 138 -11.73 -6.19 18.13
N LYS A 139 -12.01 -7.33 18.77
CA LYS A 139 -11.09 -7.95 19.75
C LYS A 139 -9.83 -8.55 19.14
N ASN A 140 -9.85 -8.80 17.83
CA ASN A 140 -8.77 -9.41 17.06
C ASN A 140 -7.97 -8.38 16.24
N SER A 141 -8.27 -7.09 16.39
CA SER A 141 -7.60 -6.02 15.66
C SER A 141 -6.10 -5.99 15.97
N GLY A 142 -5.27 -6.10 14.92
CA GLY A 142 -3.81 -6.02 14.99
C GLY A 142 -3.27 -4.61 14.81
N ALA A 143 -3.94 -3.79 14.00
CA ALA A 143 -3.53 -2.42 13.72
C ALA A 143 -4.75 -1.55 13.38
N ASP A 144 -4.59 -0.24 13.61
CA ASP A 144 -5.54 0.79 13.23
C ASP A 144 -4.85 1.89 12.42
N ASP A 145 -5.64 2.68 11.69
CA ASP A 145 -5.20 3.93 11.10
C ASP A 145 -6.21 5.06 11.36
N VAL A 146 -5.84 6.27 10.96
CA VAL A 146 -6.71 7.46 11.02
C VAL A 146 -7.05 7.99 9.62
N GLY A 147 -6.76 7.19 8.59
CA GLY A 147 -6.82 7.52 7.16
C GLY A 147 -5.47 7.47 6.45
N PHE A 148 -5.47 7.91 5.19
CA PHE A 148 -4.37 7.79 4.25
C PHE A 148 -3.96 9.14 3.64
N VAL A 149 -2.83 9.12 2.92
CA VAL A 149 -2.25 10.28 2.23
C VAL A 149 -1.83 9.86 0.84
N ASP A 150 -2.21 10.66 -0.15
CA ASP A 150 -1.91 10.41 -1.56
C ASP A 150 -0.64 11.10 -1.98
N ILE A 151 0.25 10.36 -2.61
CA ILE A 151 1.41 10.94 -3.30
C ILE A 151 0.92 11.47 -4.66
N PRO A 152 1.33 12.68 -5.08
CA PRO A 152 0.97 13.19 -6.39
C PRO A 152 1.31 12.19 -7.51
N SER A 153 0.34 11.91 -8.37
CA SER A 153 0.47 10.94 -9.45
C SER A 153 1.69 11.22 -10.33
N GLY A 154 2.51 10.19 -10.57
CA GLY A 154 3.71 10.28 -11.41
C GLY A 154 4.91 11.02 -10.80
N ASP A 155 4.87 11.38 -9.51
CA ASP A 155 5.95 12.11 -8.84
C ASP A 155 6.85 11.14 -8.06
N GLU A 156 7.82 10.53 -8.75
CA GLU A 156 8.75 9.56 -8.17
C GLU A 156 9.68 10.17 -7.10
N ASP A 157 10.00 11.46 -7.19
CA ASP A 157 10.77 12.16 -6.16
C ASP A 157 9.99 12.23 -4.84
N LYS A 158 8.68 12.52 -4.91
CA LYS A 158 7.82 12.48 -3.72
C LYS A 158 7.57 11.06 -3.23
N LEU A 159 7.49 10.07 -4.12
CA LEU A 159 7.47 8.66 -3.72
C LEU A 159 8.74 8.30 -2.96
N LYS A 160 9.92 8.72 -3.45
CA LYS A 160 11.22 8.47 -2.81
C LYS A 160 11.27 9.09 -1.43
N ALA A 161 10.82 10.34 -1.33
CA ALA A 161 10.71 11.04 -0.05
C ALA A 161 9.74 10.35 0.93
N ALA A 162 8.58 9.90 0.47
CA ALA A 162 7.63 9.17 1.30
C ALA A 162 8.21 7.83 1.77
N VAL A 163 8.81 7.04 0.87
CA VAL A 163 9.42 5.76 1.23
C VAL A 163 10.54 5.95 2.25
N ALA A 164 11.35 6.99 2.10
CA ALA A 164 12.44 7.29 3.02
C ALA A 164 11.97 7.74 4.42
N THR A 165 10.92 8.55 4.48
CA THR A 165 10.52 9.27 5.71
C THR A 165 9.29 8.70 6.40
N VAL A 166 8.43 8.00 5.66
CA VAL A 166 7.13 7.48 6.11
C VAL A 166 7.13 5.95 6.22
N GLY A 167 7.79 5.20 5.34
CA GLY A 167 7.75 3.73 5.41
C GLY A 167 7.38 3.08 4.07
N PRO A 168 7.03 1.79 4.07
CA PRO A 168 6.45 1.14 2.89
C PRO A 168 5.20 1.87 2.38
N VAL A 169 5.05 1.94 1.06
CA VAL A 169 3.99 2.69 0.38
C VAL A 169 3.24 1.77 -0.60
N SER A 170 1.91 1.73 -0.49
CA SER A 170 1.05 1.08 -1.47
C SER A 170 1.12 1.81 -2.82
N VAL A 171 1.33 1.08 -3.91
CA VAL A 171 1.31 1.63 -5.26
C VAL A 171 0.52 0.71 -6.20
N ALA A 172 0.11 1.23 -7.34
CA ALA A 172 -0.45 0.46 -8.44
C ALA A 172 0.50 0.52 -9.65
N ILE A 173 0.63 -0.60 -10.36
CA ILE A 173 1.46 -0.75 -11.56
C ILE A 173 0.63 -1.40 -12.67
N ASP A 174 1.11 -1.32 -13.91
CA ASP A 174 0.70 -2.21 -14.99
C ASP A 174 1.55 -3.49 -14.92
N ALA A 175 0.90 -4.62 -14.64
CA ALA A 175 1.50 -5.94 -14.59
C ALA A 175 1.02 -6.87 -15.72
N SER A 176 0.42 -6.30 -16.78
CA SER A 176 -0.20 -7.06 -17.88
C SER A 176 0.80 -7.74 -18.81
N GLN A 177 2.08 -7.36 -18.74
CA GLN A 177 3.12 -7.84 -19.65
C GLN A 177 3.66 -9.21 -19.23
N GLN A 178 3.88 -10.10 -20.22
CA GLN A 178 4.46 -11.42 -19.97
C GLN A 178 5.87 -11.35 -19.35
N SER A 179 6.62 -10.29 -19.67
CA SER A 179 7.94 -10.04 -19.08
C SER A 179 7.87 -9.88 -17.56
N PHE A 180 6.80 -9.27 -17.03
CA PHE A 180 6.57 -9.17 -15.59
C PHE A 180 6.19 -10.52 -14.99
N GLN A 181 5.32 -11.28 -15.66
CA GLN A 181 4.88 -12.62 -15.21
C GLN A 181 6.06 -13.59 -15.00
N PHE A 182 7.09 -13.51 -15.85
CA PHE A 182 8.26 -14.38 -15.80
C PHE A 182 9.52 -13.68 -15.27
N TYR A 183 9.38 -12.49 -14.68
CA TYR A 183 10.50 -11.79 -14.05
C TYR A 183 11.14 -12.68 -12.97
N SER A 184 12.47 -12.68 -12.94
CA SER A 184 13.28 -13.53 -12.06
C SER A 184 14.24 -12.70 -11.21
N ASP A 185 15.02 -11.84 -11.86
CA ASP A 185 16.07 -11.05 -11.22
C ASP A 185 16.45 -9.83 -12.08
N GLY A 186 17.21 -8.90 -11.48
CA GLY A 186 17.67 -7.67 -12.11
C GLY A 186 16.80 -6.45 -11.78
N VAL A 187 16.94 -5.40 -12.60
CA VAL A 187 16.02 -4.25 -12.57
C VAL A 187 15.02 -4.47 -13.71
N TYR A 188 13.74 -4.62 -13.37
CA TYR A 188 12.68 -4.77 -14.35
C TYR A 188 12.42 -3.42 -15.04
N ASP A 189 12.41 -3.43 -16.37
CA ASP A 189 12.09 -2.28 -17.22
C ASP A 189 11.43 -2.81 -18.50
N GLU A 190 10.27 -2.26 -18.85
CA GLU A 190 9.42 -2.76 -19.94
C GLU A 190 8.76 -1.58 -20.68
N ASP A 191 9.17 -1.40 -21.93
CA ASP A 191 8.73 -0.28 -22.78
C ASP A 191 7.21 -0.26 -23.03
N GLN A 192 6.55 -1.43 -22.96
CA GLN A 192 5.10 -1.55 -23.16
C GLN A 192 4.26 -1.31 -21.91
N CYS A 193 4.90 -1.07 -20.76
CA CYS A 193 4.25 -0.80 -19.49
C CYS A 193 3.49 0.53 -19.54
N SER A 194 2.20 0.50 -19.22
CA SER A 194 1.34 1.69 -19.19
C SER A 194 1.52 2.47 -17.88
N SER A 195 1.64 3.78 -18.00
CA SER A 195 1.65 4.69 -16.83
C SER A 195 0.23 5.06 -16.34
N THR A 196 -0.82 4.62 -17.04
CA THR A 196 -2.21 4.99 -16.72
C THR A 196 -3.18 3.82 -16.64
N GLU A 197 -2.92 2.72 -17.35
CA GLU A 197 -3.75 1.50 -17.32
C GLU A 197 -3.21 0.55 -16.24
N LEU A 198 -3.34 0.95 -14.99
CA LEU A 198 -2.81 0.19 -13.84
C LEU A 198 -3.80 -0.92 -13.47
N ASP A 199 -3.31 -2.14 -13.28
CA ASP A 199 -4.14 -3.33 -13.02
C ASP A 199 -3.72 -4.12 -11.77
N HIS A 200 -2.59 -3.76 -11.14
CA HIS A 200 -2.04 -4.54 -10.04
C HIS A 200 -1.54 -3.68 -8.88
N GLY A 201 -2.03 -3.98 -7.67
CA GLY A 201 -1.62 -3.33 -6.42
C GLY A 201 -0.43 -4.04 -5.77
N VAL A 202 0.66 -3.30 -5.53
CA VAL A 202 1.89 -3.81 -4.91
C VAL A 202 2.39 -2.88 -3.83
N LEU A 203 3.47 -3.25 -3.14
CA LEU A 203 4.03 -2.46 -2.05
C LEU A 203 5.49 -2.07 -2.35
N VAL A 204 5.76 -0.77 -2.43
CA VAL A 204 7.15 -0.28 -2.46
C VAL A 204 7.71 -0.33 -1.04
N VAL A 205 8.77 -1.12 -0.85
CA VAL A 205 9.44 -1.34 0.44
C VAL A 205 10.84 -0.73 0.48
N GLY A 206 11.24 -0.01 -0.55
CA GLY A 206 12.58 0.55 -0.63
C GLY A 206 12.95 1.00 -2.03
N TYR A 207 14.18 1.48 -2.17
CA TYR A 207 14.76 1.92 -3.43
C TYR A 207 16.29 1.88 -3.34
N GLY A 208 16.95 1.94 -4.49
CA GLY A 208 18.40 2.05 -4.57
C GLY A 208 18.88 2.24 -6.00
N THR A 209 20.18 2.03 -6.19
CA THR A 209 20.85 2.08 -7.49
C THR A 209 21.62 0.77 -7.67
N SER A 210 21.52 0.15 -8.84
CA SER A 210 22.22 -1.09 -9.18
C SER A 210 23.73 -0.86 -9.32
N GLU A 211 24.52 -1.93 -9.38
CA GLU A 211 25.97 -1.83 -9.62
C GLU A 211 26.29 -1.14 -10.97
N ASP A 212 25.39 -1.28 -11.94
CA ASP A 212 25.50 -0.68 -13.28
C ASP A 212 24.99 0.77 -13.34
N GLY A 213 24.54 1.32 -12.21
CA GLY A 213 24.08 2.71 -12.10
C GLY A 213 22.60 2.93 -12.44
N GLN A 214 21.79 1.87 -12.53
CA GLN A 214 20.34 1.96 -12.78
C GLN A 214 19.57 2.09 -11.47
N ASP A 215 18.79 3.16 -11.32
CA ASP A 215 17.91 3.35 -10.17
C ASP A 215 16.74 2.35 -10.21
N TYR A 216 16.30 1.88 -9.03
CA TYR A 216 15.22 0.91 -8.92
C TYR A 216 14.37 1.10 -7.64
N TRP A 217 13.15 0.58 -7.71
CA TRP A 217 12.27 0.36 -6.56
C TRP A 217 12.37 -1.09 -6.07
N LEU A 218 12.40 -1.28 -4.75
CA LEU A 218 12.17 -2.59 -4.15
C LEU A 218 10.67 -2.76 -3.98
N VAL A 219 10.09 -3.69 -4.73
CA VAL A 219 8.65 -3.94 -4.75
C VAL A 219 8.36 -5.32 -4.16
N LYS A 220 7.48 -5.37 -3.16
CA LYS A 220 6.91 -6.61 -2.63
C LYS A 220 5.62 -6.93 -3.39
N ASN A 221 5.60 -8.10 -4.01
CA ASN A 221 4.44 -8.65 -4.71
C ASN A 221 3.62 -9.57 -3.77
N SER A 222 2.49 -10.06 -4.25
CA SER A 222 1.50 -10.83 -3.48
C SER A 222 0.90 -11.98 -4.24
#